data_AF-M3JC03-F1
#
_entry.id   AF-M3JC03-F1
#
_cell.length_a   1.000
_cell.length_b   1.000
_cell.length_c   1.000
_cell.angle_alpha   90.00
_cell.angle_beta   90.00
_cell.angle_gamma   90.00
#
_symmetry.space_group_name_H-M   'P 1'
#
loop_
_entity.id
_entity.type
_entity.pdbx_description
1 polymer ?
#
loop_
_entity_poly.entity_id
_entity_poly.type
_entity_poly.pdbx_seq_one_letter_code
_entity_poly.pdbx_strand_id
1 'polypeptide(L)'
;MEKITEQLNEFKSKIPIYTEEFQDYIVSLKEKIPTSYEELHPHIEYVKSIKPEDVIDDFKNLRVSPITVSLTLVFLTTFLIFGKLLSGGKPKPAPKKKTKRKLTPAQKANRQIQEILDFVESEYVPEIDKFIESYKSLSSEDVQYKFNYFEEMLLKELMKLDEIDVTGNEILRDNRRKVIKFIQDHQKRLDKFKKEIEA
;
A
#
# COMPACT_ATOMS: atom_id res chain seq x y z
N MET A 1 -24.04 -5.24 -11.28
CA MET A 1 -23.49 -4.60 -12.49
C MET A 1 -24.09 -3.21 -12.72
N GLU A 2 -25.38 -2.97 -12.41
CA GLU A 2 -26.01 -1.64 -12.50
C GLU A 2 -25.39 -0.56 -11.60
N LYS A 3 -24.98 -0.92 -10.38
CA LYS A 3 -24.40 0.04 -9.42
C LYS A 3 -23.06 0.64 -9.88
N ILE A 4 -22.31 -0.08 -10.71
CA ILE A 4 -21.01 0.35 -11.26
C ILE A 4 -21.23 1.31 -12.44
N THR A 5 -22.28 1.08 -13.24
CA THR A 5 -22.65 1.96 -14.35
C THR A 5 -23.21 3.30 -13.89
N GLU A 6 -23.91 3.35 -12.76
CA GLU A 6 -24.39 4.60 -12.16
C GLU A 6 -23.22 5.46 -11.64
N GLN A 7 -22.27 4.85 -10.95
CA GLN A 7 -21.07 5.54 -10.46
C GLN A 7 -20.20 6.09 -11.59
N LEU A 8 -20.13 5.38 -12.73
CA LEU A 8 -19.41 5.85 -13.92
C LEU A 8 -20.10 7.05 -14.59
N ASN A 9 -21.43 7.06 -14.63
CA ASN A 9 -22.19 8.17 -15.21
C ASN A 9 -22.17 9.41 -14.31
N GLU A 10 -22.16 9.24 -12.99
CA GLU A 10 -22.00 10.32 -12.02
C GLU A 10 -20.58 10.94 -12.08
N PHE A 11 -19.57 10.12 -12.36
CA PHE A 11 -18.19 10.61 -12.56
C PHE A 11 -18.06 11.40 -13.87
N LYS A 12 -18.77 10.98 -14.92
CA LYS A 12 -18.72 11.60 -16.24
C LYS A 12 -19.41 12.97 -16.28
N SER A 13 -20.44 13.19 -15.46
CA SER A 13 -21.15 14.49 -15.37
C SER A 13 -20.42 15.50 -14.48
N LYS A 14 -19.45 15.07 -13.66
CA LYS A 14 -18.63 15.91 -12.78
C LYS A 14 -17.30 16.39 -13.39
N ILE A 15 -17.08 16.18 -14.69
CA ILE A 15 -15.90 16.72 -15.39
C ILE A 15 -16.34 17.91 -16.28
N PRO A 16 -16.53 19.11 -15.72
CA PRO A 16 -16.58 20.31 -16.53
C PRO A 16 -15.14 20.82 -16.80
N ILE A 17 -14.84 20.98 -18.10
CA ILE A 17 -14.09 22.11 -18.67
C ILE A 17 -12.62 22.26 -18.21
N TYR A 18 -11.73 21.43 -18.76
CA TYR A 18 -10.27 21.71 -18.83
C TYR A 18 -9.71 21.53 -20.25
N THR A 19 -10.59 21.49 -21.26
CA THR A 19 -10.22 21.11 -22.63
C THR A 19 -9.62 22.25 -23.43
N GLU A 20 -9.94 23.51 -23.13
CA GLU A 20 -9.46 24.66 -23.92
C GLU A 20 -8.00 25.01 -23.57
N GLU A 21 -7.63 25.09 -22.29
CA GLU A 21 -6.23 25.32 -21.88
C GLU A 21 -5.28 24.21 -22.34
N PHE A 22 -5.79 22.96 -22.38
CA PHE A 22 -5.02 21.83 -22.88
C PHE A 22 -4.79 21.92 -24.40
N GLN A 23 -5.74 22.47 -25.15
CA GLN A 23 -5.57 22.64 -26.60
C GLN A 23 -4.52 23.70 -26.91
N ASP A 24 -4.54 24.84 -26.23
CA ASP A 24 -3.54 25.90 -26.42
C ASP A 24 -2.13 25.43 -26.02
N TYR A 25 -2.02 24.63 -24.96
CA TYR A 25 -0.74 24.03 -24.56
C TYR A 25 -0.22 23.04 -25.61
N ILE A 26 -1.10 22.21 -26.18
CA ILE A 26 -0.74 21.26 -27.25
C ILE A 26 -0.32 21.99 -28.53
N VAL A 27 -0.96 23.12 -28.87
CA VAL A 27 -0.58 23.95 -30.02
C VAL A 27 0.81 24.57 -29.81
N SER A 28 1.10 25.09 -28.62
CA SER A 28 2.43 25.65 -28.29
C SER A 28 3.54 24.61 -28.30
N LEU A 29 3.23 23.35 -27.93
CA LEU A 29 4.15 22.22 -28.02
C LEU A 29 4.40 21.84 -29.47
N LYS A 30 3.38 21.85 -30.32
CA LYS A 30 3.51 21.51 -31.74
C LYS A 30 4.42 22.47 -32.50
N GLU A 31 4.45 23.73 -32.09
CA GLU A 31 5.31 24.77 -32.68
C GLU A 31 6.79 24.66 -32.24
N LYS A 32 7.06 24.03 -31.10
CA LYS A 32 8.40 23.91 -30.51
C LYS A 32 9.06 22.54 -30.68
N ILE A 33 8.43 21.59 -31.38
CA ILE A 33 9.04 20.28 -31.64
C ILE A 33 10.04 20.41 -32.81
N PRO A 34 11.35 20.23 -32.58
CA PRO A 34 12.35 20.26 -33.65
C PRO A 34 12.11 19.08 -34.61
N THR A 35 12.02 19.38 -35.91
CA THR A 35 11.70 18.40 -36.96
C THR A 35 12.91 17.63 -37.48
N SER A 36 14.08 17.72 -36.86
CA SER A 36 15.31 17.06 -37.33
C SER A 36 16.04 16.26 -36.25
N TYR A 37 16.41 15.03 -36.59
CA TYR A 37 17.18 14.09 -35.76
C TYR A 37 18.62 14.56 -35.47
N GLU A 38 19.16 15.50 -36.25
CA GLU A 38 20.53 16.02 -36.11
C GLU A 38 20.73 16.89 -34.85
N GLU A 39 19.67 17.51 -34.33
CA GLU A 39 19.74 18.45 -33.19
C GLU A 39 19.70 17.75 -31.80
N LEU A 40 19.40 16.44 -31.79
CA LEU A 40 19.34 15.62 -30.57
C LEU A 40 20.69 15.01 -30.17
N HIS A 41 21.71 15.14 -31.02
CA HIS A 41 23.04 14.56 -30.80
C HIS A 41 23.69 14.93 -29.44
N PRO A 42 23.68 16.21 -28.99
CA PRO A 42 24.27 16.56 -27.69
C PRO A 42 23.45 16.05 -26.49
N HIS A 43 22.15 15.80 -26.67
CA HIS A 43 21.29 15.28 -25.58
C HIS A 43 21.41 13.76 -25.43
N ILE A 44 21.74 13.04 -26.52
CA ILE A 44 22.00 11.60 -26.48
C ILE A 44 23.34 11.29 -25.79
N GLU A 45 24.36 12.13 -25.96
CA GLU A 45 25.63 12.01 -25.22
C GLU A 45 25.46 12.27 -23.73
N TYR A 46 24.65 13.27 -23.36
CA TYR A 46 24.29 13.51 -21.97
C TYR A 46 23.63 12.27 -21.35
N VAL A 47 22.67 11.65 -22.04
CA VAL A 47 21.99 10.43 -21.56
C VAL A 47 22.93 9.23 -21.42
N LYS A 48 23.97 9.11 -22.27
CA LYS A 48 25.01 8.07 -22.13
C LYS A 48 25.94 8.28 -20.93
N SER A 49 26.09 9.53 -20.47
CA SER A 49 26.91 9.86 -19.30
C SER A 49 26.18 9.66 -17.96
N ILE A 50 24.87 9.41 -18.00
CA ILE A 50 24.06 9.18 -16.79
C ILE A 50 24.38 7.78 -16.24
N LYS A 51 24.86 7.76 -14.99
CA LYS A 51 25.07 6.52 -14.26
C LYS A 51 23.72 5.99 -13.77
N PRO A 52 23.43 4.69 -13.96
CA PRO A 52 22.16 4.10 -13.53
C PRO A 52 21.96 4.19 -12.01
N GLU A 53 23.04 4.31 -11.23
CA GLU A 53 23.01 4.47 -9.77
C GLU A 53 22.34 5.78 -9.34
N ASP A 54 22.59 6.87 -10.06
CA ASP A 54 22.07 8.22 -9.73
C ASP A 54 20.54 8.28 -9.94
N VAL A 55 20.04 7.62 -10.99
CA VAL A 55 18.60 7.53 -11.29
C VAL A 55 17.86 6.69 -10.24
N ILE A 56 18.50 5.63 -9.73
CA ILE A 56 17.93 4.77 -8.70
C ILE A 56 17.88 5.50 -7.35
N ASP A 57 18.91 6.28 -7.03
CA ASP A 57 18.95 7.08 -5.81
C ASP A 57 17.91 8.21 -5.83
N ASP A 58 17.80 8.93 -6.96
CA ASP A 58 16.77 9.96 -7.15
C ASP A 58 15.35 9.38 -7.05
N PHE A 59 15.13 8.15 -7.53
CA PHE A 59 13.86 7.46 -7.39
C PHE A 59 13.56 7.04 -5.95
N LYS A 60 14.56 6.50 -5.23
CA LYS A 60 14.42 6.10 -3.81
C LYS A 60 14.16 7.29 -2.90
N ASN A 61 14.79 8.42 -3.21
CA ASN A 61 14.69 9.64 -2.43
C ASN A 61 13.56 10.57 -2.92
N LEU A 62 12.73 10.12 -3.87
CA LEU A 62 11.61 10.87 -4.46
C LEU A 62 12.01 12.27 -4.93
N ARG A 63 13.26 12.43 -5.38
CA ARG A 63 13.75 13.70 -5.90
C ARG A 63 13.26 13.87 -7.33
N VAL A 64 12.45 14.90 -7.53
CA VAL A 64 11.93 15.28 -8.85
C VAL A 64 13.06 16.00 -9.60
N SER A 65 13.99 15.22 -10.14
CA SER A 65 15.01 15.72 -11.06
C SER A 65 14.42 15.92 -12.46
N PRO A 66 14.85 16.92 -13.25
CA PRO A 66 14.45 17.10 -14.65
C PRO A 66 14.61 15.81 -15.48
N ILE A 67 15.58 14.97 -15.12
CA ILE A 67 15.85 13.68 -15.76
C ILE A 67 14.69 12.70 -15.52
N THR A 68 14.23 12.55 -14.28
CA THR A 68 13.13 11.65 -13.92
C THR A 68 11.83 12.05 -14.62
N VAL A 69 11.56 13.35 -14.74
CA VAL A 69 10.41 13.88 -15.47
C VAL A 69 10.51 13.55 -16.97
N SER A 70 11.68 13.76 -17.58
CA SER A 70 11.87 13.43 -19.00
C SER A 70 11.71 11.93 -19.28
N LEU A 71 12.25 11.07 -18.41
CA LEU A 71 12.19 9.62 -18.56
C LEU A 71 10.76 9.09 -18.40
N THR A 72 10.01 9.60 -17.43
CA THR A 72 8.60 9.23 -17.23
C THR A 72 7.72 9.67 -18.40
N LEU A 73 7.98 10.84 -18.96
CA LEU A 73 7.25 11.38 -20.12
C LEU A 73 7.57 10.57 -21.40
N VAL A 74 8.83 10.19 -21.62
CA VAL A 74 9.24 9.28 -22.71
C VAL A 74 8.61 7.90 -22.53
N PHE A 75 8.57 7.37 -21.31
CA PHE A 75 7.96 6.07 -21.02
C PHE A 75 6.46 6.09 -21.26
N LEU A 76 5.73 7.12 -20.79
CA LEU A 76 4.30 7.27 -21.03
C LEU A 76 3.97 7.42 -22.51
N THR A 77 4.72 8.25 -23.24
CA THR A 77 4.50 8.47 -24.68
C THR A 77 4.79 7.20 -25.47
N THR A 78 5.90 6.52 -25.18
CA THR A 78 6.23 5.22 -25.79
C THR A 78 5.17 4.17 -25.47
N PHE A 79 4.72 4.09 -24.22
CA PHE A 79 3.69 3.15 -23.77
C PHE A 79 2.32 3.40 -24.42
N LEU A 80 1.92 4.67 -24.60
CA LEU A 80 0.67 5.03 -25.27
C LEU A 80 0.71 4.76 -26.77
N ILE A 81 1.85 5.01 -27.43
CA ILE A 81 2.03 4.76 -28.86
C ILE A 81 2.12 3.26 -29.14
N PHE A 82 2.94 2.51 -28.39
CA PHE A 82 3.04 1.05 -28.53
C PHE A 82 1.80 0.30 -28.01
N GLY A 83 1.10 0.84 -27.00
CA GLY A 83 -0.13 0.28 -26.47
C GLY A 83 -1.27 0.26 -27.50
N LYS A 84 -1.30 1.24 -28.42
CA LYS A 84 -2.22 1.23 -29.58
C LYS A 84 -1.70 0.40 -30.76
N LEU A 85 -0.38 0.36 -30.99
CA LEU A 85 0.20 -0.35 -32.15
C LEU A 85 0.22 -1.89 -31.99
N LEU A 86 0.24 -2.41 -30.77
CA LEU A 86 0.27 -3.85 -30.49
C LEU A 86 -1.11 -4.52 -30.43
N SER A 87 -2.20 -3.78 -30.70
CA SER A 87 -3.57 -4.31 -30.73
C SER A 87 -4.02 -4.84 -32.12
N GLY A 88 -3.11 -4.90 -33.10
CA GLY A 88 -3.37 -5.38 -34.47
C GLY A 88 -2.76 -6.76 -34.76
N GLY A 89 -3.57 -7.81 -34.60
CA GLY A 89 -3.53 -9.07 -35.38
C GLY A 89 -2.22 -9.87 -35.49
N LYS A 90 -1.96 -10.77 -34.54
CA LYS A 90 -1.34 -12.10 -34.77
C LYS A 90 -1.97 -13.13 -33.82
N PRO A 91 -2.17 -14.40 -34.22
CA PRO A 91 -2.84 -15.40 -33.39
C PRO A 91 -2.02 -15.60 -32.10
N LYS A 92 -2.69 -15.42 -30.95
CA LYS A 92 -2.11 -15.57 -29.62
C LYS A 92 -1.48 -16.97 -29.51
N PRO A 93 -0.16 -17.12 -29.25
CA PRO A 93 0.31 -18.34 -28.62
C PRO A 93 -0.42 -18.44 -27.27
N ALA A 94 -0.93 -19.64 -26.98
CA ALA A 94 -1.72 -19.91 -25.78
C ALA A 94 -1.08 -19.23 -24.55
N PRO A 95 -1.86 -18.54 -23.71
CA PRO A 95 -1.32 -17.82 -22.58
C PRO A 95 -0.57 -18.83 -21.70
N LYS A 96 0.76 -18.75 -21.66
CA LYS A 96 1.56 -19.45 -20.67
C LYS A 96 0.99 -19.02 -19.32
N LYS A 97 0.31 -19.97 -18.68
CA LYS A 97 -0.35 -19.83 -17.38
C LYS A 97 0.65 -19.15 -16.47
N LYS A 98 0.42 -17.87 -16.11
CA LYS A 98 1.27 -17.14 -15.16
C LYS A 98 1.19 -17.95 -13.86
N THR A 99 2.22 -18.75 -13.60
CA THR A 99 2.35 -19.48 -12.35
C THR A 99 2.31 -18.42 -11.25
N LYS A 100 1.30 -18.51 -10.38
CA LYS A 100 1.18 -17.62 -9.22
C LYS A 100 2.53 -17.67 -8.51
N ARG A 101 3.28 -16.55 -8.53
CA ARG A 101 4.56 -16.47 -7.83
C ARG A 101 4.26 -16.79 -6.36
N LYS A 102 4.82 -17.88 -5.85
CA LYS A 102 4.71 -18.23 -4.44
C LYS A 102 5.28 -17.05 -3.64
N LEU A 103 4.57 -16.61 -2.61
CA LEU A 103 5.03 -15.52 -1.75
C LEU A 103 6.42 -15.86 -1.22
N THR A 104 7.31 -14.87 -1.19
CA THR A 104 8.61 -15.04 -0.53
C THR A 104 8.39 -15.25 0.98
N PRO A 105 9.33 -15.92 1.69
CA PRO A 105 9.23 -16.08 3.14
C PRO A 105 9.00 -14.76 3.88
N ALA A 106 9.71 -13.70 3.48
CA ALA A 106 9.55 -12.36 4.04
C ALA A 106 8.14 -11.76 3.79
N GLN A 107 7.59 -11.95 2.60
CA GLN A 107 6.22 -11.52 2.30
C GLN A 107 5.19 -12.32 3.08
N LYS A 108 5.42 -13.62 3.27
CA LYS A 108 4.56 -14.47 4.10
C LYS A 108 4.58 -14.02 5.56
N ALA A 109 5.77 -13.80 6.12
CA ALA A 109 5.93 -13.30 7.49
C ALA A 109 5.26 -11.93 7.68
N ASN A 110 5.47 -10.97 6.77
CA ASN A 110 4.79 -9.68 6.86
C ASN A 110 3.27 -9.83 6.82
N ARG A 111 2.78 -10.69 5.92
CA ARG A 111 1.34 -10.95 5.81
C ARG A 111 0.78 -11.56 7.10
N GLN A 112 1.48 -12.50 7.72
CA GLN A 112 1.06 -13.09 8.99
C GLN A 112 1.04 -12.06 10.12
N ILE A 113 2.04 -11.18 10.20
CA ILE A 113 2.07 -10.08 11.18
C ILE A 113 0.85 -9.16 11.00
N GLN A 114 0.52 -8.81 9.74
CA GLN A 114 -0.64 -7.97 9.44
C GLN A 114 -1.96 -8.68 9.73
N GLU A 115 -2.09 -9.96 9.37
CA GLU A 115 -3.30 -10.75 9.66
C GLU A 115 -3.59 -10.81 11.17
N ILE A 116 -2.56 -10.89 12.02
CA ILE A 116 -2.72 -10.85 13.48
C ILE A 116 -3.14 -9.45 13.94
N LEU A 117 -2.52 -8.39 13.41
CA LEU A 117 -2.91 -7.01 13.73
C LEU A 117 -4.36 -6.75 13.37
N ASP A 118 -4.74 -7.05 12.12
CA ASP A 118 -6.10 -6.85 11.59
C ASP A 118 -7.13 -7.60 12.45
N PHE A 119 -6.82 -8.84 12.84
CA PHE A 119 -7.71 -9.66 13.66
C PHE A 119 -7.89 -9.09 15.07
N VAL A 120 -6.82 -8.64 15.72
CA VAL A 120 -6.91 -8.01 17.04
C VAL A 120 -7.71 -6.71 16.96
N GLU A 121 -7.45 -5.89 15.93
CA GLU A 121 -8.15 -4.62 15.70
C GLU A 121 -9.64 -4.81 15.39
N SER A 122 -10.01 -5.84 14.62
CA SER A 122 -11.40 -6.05 14.22
C SER A 122 -12.24 -6.77 15.27
N GLU A 123 -11.66 -7.74 15.97
CA GLU A 123 -12.39 -8.59 16.92
C GLU A 123 -12.22 -8.11 18.36
N TYR A 124 -10.98 -8.01 18.84
CA TYR A 124 -10.74 -7.84 20.28
C TYR A 124 -10.83 -6.40 20.74
N VAL A 125 -10.31 -5.44 19.98
CA VAL A 125 -10.37 -4.03 20.38
C VAL A 125 -11.82 -3.55 20.60
N PRO A 126 -12.76 -3.77 19.67
CA PRO A 126 -14.14 -3.32 19.85
C PRO A 126 -14.86 -4.07 20.97
N GLU A 127 -14.57 -5.36 21.17
CA GLU A 127 -15.14 -6.14 22.25
C GLU A 127 -14.64 -5.67 23.63
N ILE A 128 -13.35 -5.35 23.74
CA ILE A 128 -12.75 -4.77 24.94
C ILE A 128 -13.37 -3.40 25.24
N ASP A 129 -13.51 -2.55 24.23
CA ASP A 129 -14.16 -1.24 24.37
C ASP A 129 -15.59 -1.37 24.89
N LYS A 130 -16.37 -2.24 24.25
CA LYS A 130 -17.74 -2.53 24.65
C LYS A 130 -17.81 -3.08 26.08
N PHE A 131 -16.91 -3.99 26.45
CA PHE A 131 -16.83 -4.53 27.80
C PHE A 131 -16.56 -3.43 28.84
N ILE A 132 -15.58 -2.56 28.57
CA ILE A 132 -15.24 -1.43 29.45
C ILE A 132 -16.42 -0.46 29.59
N GLU A 133 -17.23 -0.26 28.55
CA GLU A 133 -18.42 0.57 28.62
C GLU A 133 -19.57 -0.09 29.39
N SER A 134 -19.78 -1.40 29.20
CA SER A 134 -20.93 -2.11 29.75
C SER A 134 -20.69 -2.81 31.09
N TYR A 135 -19.47 -2.78 31.65
CA TYR A 135 -19.09 -3.58 32.83
C TYR A 135 -20.01 -3.40 34.04
N LYS A 136 -20.58 -2.21 34.25
CA LYS A 136 -21.47 -1.91 35.38
C LYS A 136 -22.79 -2.68 35.33
N SER A 137 -23.17 -3.18 34.15
CA SER A 137 -24.36 -4.01 33.95
C SER A 137 -24.10 -5.50 34.18
N LEU A 138 -22.84 -5.89 34.38
CA LEU A 138 -22.42 -7.28 34.57
C LEU A 138 -22.24 -7.59 36.05
N SER A 139 -22.37 -8.87 36.41
CA SER A 139 -22.02 -9.36 37.74
C SER A 139 -20.50 -9.33 37.94
N SER A 140 -20.02 -9.30 39.19
CA SER A 140 -18.59 -9.34 39.49
C SER A 140 -17.89 -10.58 38.93
N GLU A 141 -18.59 -11.72 38.91
CA GLU A 141 -18.10 -12.97 38.33
C GLU A 141 -17.96 -12.88 36.81
N ASP A 142 -18.96 -12.32 36.12
CA ASP A 142 -18.92 -12.11 34.68
C ASP A 142 -17.82 -11.13 34.28
N VAL A 143 -17.61 -10.08 35.07
CA VAL A 143 -16.53 -9.11 34.88
C VAL A 143 -15.17 -9.82 34.97
N GLN A 144 -14.93 -10.59 36.02
CA GLN A 144 -13.69 -11.33 36.20
C GLN A 144 -13.46 -12.37 35.10
N TYR A 145 -14.52 -13.06 34.67
CA TYR A 145 -14.46 -13.98 33.54
C TYR A 145 -14.05 -13.27 32.25
N LYS A 146 -14.66 -12.11 31.95
CA LYS A 146 -14.34 -11.32 30.76
C LYS A 146 -12.91 -10.79 30.76
N PHE A 147 -12.38 -10.36 31.91
CA PHE A 147 -10.97 -9.99 32.02
C PHE A 147 -10.04 -11.14 31.65
N ASN A 148 -10.20 -12.29 32.31
CA ASN A 148 -9.37 -13.46 32.06
C ASN A 148 -9.46 -13.92 30.59
N TYR A 149 -10.67 -13.87 30.03
CA TYR A 149 -10.89 -14.18 28.62
C TYR A 149 -10.07 -13.27 27.69
N PHE A 150 -10.18 -11.95 27.83
CA PHE A 150 -9.45 -11.02 26.95
C PHE A 150 -7.94 -11.10 27.18
N GLU A 151 -7.47 -11.23 28.41
CA GLU A 151 -6.05 -11.45 28.69
C GLU A 151 -5.51 -12.70 27.98
N GLU A 152 -6.23 -13.81 28.07
CA GLU A 152 -5.83 -15.08 27.44
C GLU A 152 -5.85 -14.98 25.91
N MET A 153 -6.85 -14.32 25.33
CA MET A 153 -6.94 -14.15 23.88
C MET A 153 -5.82 -13.25 23.34
N LEU A 154 -5.55 -12.11 23.99
CA LEU A 154 -4.43 -11.24 23.61
C LEU A 154 -3.07 -11.95 23.77
N LEU A 155 -2.92 -12.77 24.82
CA LEU A 155 -1.71 -13.58 25.01
C LEU A 155 -1.51 -14.62 23.90
N LYS A 156 -2.58 -15.28 23.43
CA LYS A 156 -2.52 -16.21 22.30
C LYS A 156 -2.02 -15.53 21.03
N GLU A 157 -2.47 -14.30 20.75
CA GLU A 157 -2.00 -13.56 19.57
C GLU A 157 -0.53 -13.13 19.69
N LEU A 158 -0.06 -12.78 20.90
CA LEU A 158 1.37 -12.54 21.15
C LEU A 158 2.21 -13.79 20.87
N MET A 159 1.77 -14.97 21.32
CA MET A 159 2.47 -16.22 21.03
C MET A 159 2.57 -16.50 19.53
N LYS A 160 1.49 -16.26 18.77
CA LYS A 160 1.51 -16.41 17.30
C LYS A 160 2.50 -15.43 16.65
N LEU A 161 2.63 -14.21 17.15
CA LEU A 161 3.61 -13.25 16.63
C LEU A 161 5.05 -13.72 16.87
N ASP A 162 5.32 -14.31 18.04
CA ASP A 162 6.65 -14.81 18.40
C ASP A 162 7.09 -16.00 17.54
N GLU A 163 6.14 -16.82 17.06
CA GLU A 163 6.39 -17.91 16.12
C GLU A 163 6.81 -17.45 14.72
N ILE A 164 6.59 -16.18 14.36
CA ILE A 164 6.91 -15.67 13.02
C ILE A 164 8.43 -15.47 12.89
N ASP A 165 9.03 -16.19 11.94
CA ASP A 165 10.45 -16.02 11.59
C ASP A 165 10.69 -14.68 10.89
N VAL A 166 11.49 -13.84 11.54
CA VAL A 166 11.91 -12.52 11.08
C VAL A 166 13.44 -12.41 10.97
N THR A 167 14.14 -13.54 10.99
CA THR A 167 15.60 -13.59 11.01
C THR A 167 16.19 -12.93 9.75
N GLY A 168 17.16 -12.04 9.94
CA GLY A 168 17.83 -11.34 8.84
C GLY A 168 17.01 -10.25 8.16
N ASN A 169 15.85 -9.86 8.71
CA ASN A 169 15.03 -8.77 8.17
C ASN A 169 14.63 -7.76 9.27
N GLU A 170 15.37 -6.65 9.34
CA GLU A 170 15.14 -5.58 10.33
C GLU A 170 13.74 -4.96 10.23
N ILE A 171 13.21 -4.80 9.02
CA ILE A 171 11.87 -4.21 8.81
C ILE A 171 10.80 -5.13 9.41
N LEU A 172 10.91 -6.45 9.22
CA LEU A 172 9.98 -7.41 9.80
C LEU A 172 10.10 -7.48 11.32
N ARG A 173 11.32 -7.37 11.86
CA ARG A 173 11.54 -7.29 13.32
C ARG A 173 10.85 -6.05 13.91
N ASP A 174 10.99 -4.91 13.26
CA ASP A 174 10.34 -3.67 13.69
C ASP A 174 8.82 -3.73 13.56
N ASN A 175 8.30 -4.28 12.46
CA ASN A 175 6.86 -4.47 12.28
C ASN A 175 6.29 -5.39 13.36
N ARG A 176 6.91 -6.55 13.62
CA ARG A 176 6.50 -7.46 14.69
C ARG A 176 6.52 -6.75 16.04
N ARG A 177 7.57 -5.97 16.33
CA ARG A 177 7.69 -5.20 17.59
C ARG A 177 6.55 -4.18 17.74
N LYS A 178 6.15 -3.50 16.67
CA LYS A 178 5.04 -2.54 16.69
C LYS A 178 3.73 -3.23 17.05
N VAL A 179 3.43 -4.37 16.42
CA VAL A 179 2.21 -5.15 16.72
C VAL A 179 2.23 -5.71 18.15
N ILE A 180 3.38 -6.22 18.61
CA ILE A 180 3.54 -6.66 20.02
C ILE A 180 3.22 -5.51 20.98
N LYS A 181 3.78 -4.32 20.76
CA LYS A 181 3.49 -3.15 21.60
C LYS A 181 2.02 -2.77 21.58
N PHE A 182 1.40 -2.80 20.42
CA PHE A 182 -0.03 -2.52 20.27
C PHE A 182 -0.88 -3.45 21.14
N ILE A 183 -0.66 -4.78 21.05
CA ILE A 183 -1.38 -5.76 21.89
C ILE A 183 -1.10 -5.53 23.38
N GLN A 184 0.17 -5.30 23.75
CA GLN A 184 0.56 -5.04 25.13
C GLN A 184 -0.08 -3.78 25.70
N ASP A 185 -0.28 -2.75 24.89
CA ASP A 185 -0.92 -1.52 25.34
C ASP A 185 -2.41 -1.74 25.64
N HIS A 186 -3.10 -2.61 24.89
CA HIS A 186 -4.46 -3.05 25.23
C HIS A 186 -4.51 -3.91 26.50
N GLN A 187 -3.53 -4.79 26.72
CA GLN A 187 -3.41 -5.54 27.99
C GLN A 187 -3.21 -4.60 29.18
N LYS A 188 -2.29 -3.63 29.08
CA LYS A 188 -2.09 -2.62 30.14
C LYS A 188 -3.35 -1.79 30.41
N ARG A 189 -4.12 -1.47 29.36
CA ARG A 189 -5.39 -0.77 29.51
C ARG A 189 -6.41 -1.60 30.29
N LEU A 190 -6.52 -2.90 29.99
CA LEU A 190 -7.34 -3.83 30.76
C LEU A 190 -6.87 -3.94 32.21
N ASP A 191 -5.56 -4.11 32.45
CA ASP A 191 -4.99 -4.18 33.81
C ASP A 191 -5.26 -2.92 34.62
N LYS A 192 -5.12 -1.75 33.99
CA LYS A 192 -5.39 -0.46 34.62
C LYS A 192 -6.87 -0.37 34.99
N PHE A 193 -7.74 -0.72 34.06
CA PHE A 193 -9.18 -0.72 34.28
C PHE A 193 -9.59 -1.69 35.40
N LYS A 194 -9.00 -2.89 35.45
CA LYS A 194 -9.20 -3.85 36.53
C LYS A 194 -8.83 -3.26 37.91
N LYS A 195 -7.68 -2.58 38.00
CA LYS A 195 -7.27 -1.92 39.24
C LYS A 195 -8.21 -0.77 39.64
N GLU A 196 -8.77 -0.04 38.67
CA GLU A 196 -9.72 1.05 38.94
C GLU A 196 -11.07 0.56 39.47
N ILE A 197 -11.49 -0.67 39.14
CA ILE A 197 -12.74 -1.25 39.65
C ILE A 197 -12.57 -2.00 40.98
N GLU A 198 -11.37 -2.49 41.27
CA GLU A 198 -11.03 -3.19 42.53
C GLU A 198 -10.64 -2.23 43.65
N ALA A 199 -10.30 -0.98 43.31
CA ALA A 199 -9.93 0.09 44.25
C ALA A 199 -11.16 0.79 44.85
#